data_AF-A9EAJ1-F1
#
_entry.id   AF-A9EAJ1-F1
#
_cell.length_a   1.000
_cell.length_b   1.000
_cell.length_c   1.000
_cell.angle_alpha   90.00
_cell.angle_beta   90.00
_cell.angle_gamma   90.00
#
_symmetry.space_group_name_H-M   'P 1'
#
loop_
_entity.id
_entity.type
_entity.pdbx_description
1 polymer ?
#
loop_
_entity_poly.entity_id
_entity_poly.type
_entity_poly.pdbx_seq_one_letter_code
_entity_poly.pdbx_strand_id
1 'polypeptide(L)'
;MKKVILSLFVVASFAFVSCKGESNTKTETEVQTTTADGKDLSMATFGVRGNCGMCKTTIEKAAKSVDGVASAIWDVKKKSINVSYDEHKINEKEIHKAIAAAGYDTDQAKGDKAAYKSLPKCCQYEGDQVMNQ
;
A
#
# COMPACT_ATOMS: atom_id res chain seq x y z
N MET A 1 -10.59 48.81 7.84
CA MET A 1 -9.66 48.91 8.98
C MET A 1 -8.85 47.62 9.00
N LYS A 2 -7.74 47.51 8.25
CA LYS A 2 -6.35 47.76 8.71
C LYS A 2 -6.13 47.11 10.09
N LYS A 3 -5.37 46.03 10.20
CA LYS A 3 -3.90 46.12 10.33
C LYS A 3 -3.20 44.85 9.83
N VAL A 4 -2.29 45.09 8.90
CA VAL A 4 -1.21 44.23 8.43
C VAL A 4 -0.12 44.24 9.50
N ILE A 5 0.38 43.07 9.93
CA ILE A 5 1.59 43.00 10.76
C ILE A 5 2.75 42.62 9.84
N LEU A 6 3.49 43.66 9.48
CA LEU A 6 4.86 43.60 8.98
C LEU A 6 5.73 42.88 10.02
N SER A 7 6.33 41.76 9.63
CA SER A 7 7.53 41.27 10.30
C SER A 7 8.64 41.14 9.25
N LEU A 8 9.46 42.18 9.22
CA LEU A 8 10.79 42.19 8.62
C LEU A 8 11.71 41.39 9.54
N PHE A 9 12.18 40.22 9.12
CA PHE A 9 13.42 39.65 9.64
C PHE A 9 14.48 39.74 8.54
N VAL A 10 15.31 40.76 8.70
CA VAL A 10 16.54 41.02 7.96
C VAL A 10 17.62 40.06 8.49
N VAL A 11 18.10 39.22 7.59
CA VAL A 11 19.48 38.75 7.39
C VAL A 11 20.26 38.27 8.62
N ALA A 12 20.49 36.96 8.68
CA ALA A 12 21.75 36.41 9.18
C ALA A 12 22.25 35.37 8.17
N SER A 13 23.20 35.83 7.36
CA SER A 13 24.09 35.02 6.54
C SER A 13 24.75 33.92 7.38
N PHE A 14 24.27 32.69 7.19
CA PHE A 14 24.99 31.49 7.60
C PHE A 14 25.72 30.90 6.41
N ALA A 15 27.02 30.70 6.63
CA ALA A 15 28.03 30.32 5.67
C ALA A 15 27.72 29.00 4.95
N PHE A 16 28.11 28.96 3.68
CA PHE A 16 28.20 27.77 2.86
C PHE A 16 29.07 26.70 3.56
N VAL A 17 28.43 25.68 4.11
CA VAL A 17 29.08 24.41 4.41
C VAL A 17 28.94 23.55 3.15
N SER A 18 30.06 23.43 2.45
CA SER A 18 30.24 22.56 1.29
C SER A 18 30.23 21.10 1.74
N CYS A 19 29.14 20.37 1.45
CA CYS A 19 29.07 18.92 1.51
C CYS A 19 28.66 18.38 0.14
N LYS A 20 29.69 17.88 -0.57
CA LYS A 20 29.71 16.75 -1.51
C LYS A 20 28.34 16.12 -1.79
N GLY A 21 27.84 16.29 -3.01
CA GLY A 21 26.55 15.76 -3.44
C GLY A 21 26.48 14.23 -3.50
N GLU A 22 25.25 13.72 -3.36
CA GLU A 22 24.56 12.82 -4.30
C GLU A 22 23.10 12.63 -3.84
N SER A 23 22.17 13.12 -4.66
CA SER A 23 20.98 12.39 -5.15
C SER A 23 20.06 11.64 -4.16
N ASN A 24 19.06 12.30 -3.59
CA ASN A 24 17.64 12.04 -3.89
C ASN A 24 16.72 12.91 -3.01
N THR A 25 16.13 13.91 -3.66
CA THR A 25 14.98 14.65 -3.17
C THR A 25 13.82 13.68 -2.97
N LYS A 26 13.51 13.32 -1.72
CA LYS A 26 12.22 12.73 -1.36
C LYS A 26 11.20 13.88 -1.34
N THR A 27 10.79 14.32 -2.53
CA THR A 27 9.52 15.03 -2.69
C THR A 27 8.45 13.98 -2.43
N GLU A 28 7.71 14.15 -1.34
CA GLU A 28 6.37 13.58 -1.19
C GLU A 28 5.49 14.24 -2.26
N THR A 29 5.59 13.70 -3.47
CA THR A 29 4.61 13.92 -4.52
C THR A 29 3.50 12.93 -4.24
N GLU A 30 2.36 13.46 -3.82
CA GLU A 30 1.05 12.89 -4.09
C GLU A 30 0.99 12.53 -5.59
N VAL A 31 1.30 11.28 -5.93
CA VAL A 31 1.21 10.81 -7.32
C VAL A 31 -0.24 10.49 -7.60
N GLN A 32 -0.98 11.51 -8.05
CA GLN A 32 -2.22 11.33 -8.80
C GLN A 32 -1.89 10.54 -10.06
N THR A 33 -2.06 9.22 -9.99
CA THR A 33 -1.94 8.33 -11.14
C THR A 33 -3.25 8.40 -11.92
N THR A 34 -3.38 9.39 -12.78
CA THR A 34 -4.45 9.45 -13.78
C THR A 34 -4.22 8.33 -14.80
N THR A 35 -5.01 7.27 -14.67
CA THR A 35 -5.20 6.30 -15.76
C THR A 35 -6.17 6.91 -16.77
N ALA A 36 -6.10 6.48 -18.04
CA ALA A 36 -6.76 7.07 -19.21
C ALA A 36 -8.30 7.25 -19.16
N ASP A 37 -8.95 6.87 -18.06
CA ASP A 37 -10.40 6.93 -17.84
C ASP A 37 -10.86 7.97 -16.80
N GLY A 38 -9.94 8.78 -16.24
CA GLY A 38 -10.31 9.94 -15.41
C GLY A 38 -11.01 9.62 -14.08
N LYS A 39 -10.91 8.38 -13.58
CA LYS A 39 -11.37 8.02 -12.24
C LYS A 39 -10.36 8.41 -11.17
N ASP A 40 -10.84 9.06 -10.12
CA ASP A 40 -10.09 9.26 -8.89
C ASP A 40 -9.88 7.90 -8.21
N LEU A 41 -8.62 7.55 -7.94
CA LEU A 41 -8.24 6.25 -7.39
C LEU A 41 -7.41 6.47 -6.13
N SER A 42 -7.86 5.85 -5.05
CA SER A 42 -7.17 5.85 -3.77
C SER A 42 -6.16 4.71 -3.74
N MET A 43 -5.05 4.93 -3.05
CA MET A 43 -3.99 3.93 -2.87
C MET A 43 -3.89 3.50 -1.40
N ALA A 44 -3.72 2.21 -1.18
CA ALA A 44 -3.41 1.66 0.14
C ALA A 44 -2.26 0.66 0.06
N THR A 45 -1.49 0.56 1.13
CA THR A 45 -0.47 -0.48 1.31
C THR A 45 -0.64 -1.10 2.67
N PHE A 46 -0.72 -2.43 2.72
CA PHE A 46 -0.91 -3.18 3.96
C PHE A 46 -0.29 -4.57 3.89
N GLY A 47 -0.03 -5.16 5.05
CA GLY A 47 0.53 -6.49 5.22
C GLY A 47 -0.43 -7.60 4.78
N VAL A 48 0.14 -8.60 4.08
CA VAL A 48 -0.53 -9.85 3.73
C VAL A 48 0.48 -10.99 3.82
N ARG A 49 0.16 -12.03 4.58
CA ARG A 49 1.04 -13.20 4.76
C ARG A 49 1.12 -14.05 3.51
N GLY A 50 2.24 -14.74 3.33
CA GLY A 50 2.45 -15.62 2.17
C GLY A 50 3.93 -15.93 1.96
N ASN A 51 4.22 -16.99 1.21
CA ASN A 51 5.59 -17.52 1.11
C ASN A 51 6.31 -17.12 -0.18
N CYS A 52 5.68 -17.31 -1.34
CA CYS A 52 6.36 -17.26 -2.64
C CYS A 52 5.51 -16.67 -3.77
N GLY A 53 5.99 -16.74 -5.01
CA GLY A 53 5.29 -16.23 -6.20
C GLY A 53 3.91 -16.87 -6.45
N MET A 54 3.68 -18.11 -6.00
CA MET A 54 2.34 -18.72 -6.11
C MET A 54 1.34 -18.06 -5.15
N CYS A 55 1.78 -17.70 -3.93
CA CYS A 55 0.97 -16.92 -3.01
C CYS A 55 0.68 -15.55 -3.62
N LYS A 56 1.69 -14.89 -4.22
CA LYS A 56 1.54 -13.60 -4.92
C LYS A 56 0.36 -13.63 -5.89
N THR A 57 0.35 -14.60 -6.81
CA THR A 57 -0.72 -14.71 -7.81
C THR A 57 -2.10 -14.86 -7.17
N THR A 58 -2.22 -15.65 -6.11
CA THR A 58 -3.51 -15.90 -5.46
C THR A 58 -3.99 -14.68 -4.68
N ILE A 59 -3.09 -14.03 -3.93
CA ILE A 59 -3.36 -12.80 -3.17
C ILE A 59 -3.80 -11.66 -4.10
N GLU A 60 -3.04 -11.41 -5.18
CA GLU A 60 -3.37 -10.35 -6.14
C GLU A 60 -4.69 -10.63 -6.87
N LYS A 61 -4.95 -11.91 -7.21
CA LYS A 61 -6.23 -12.31 -7.83
C LYS A 61 -7.41 -12.10 -6.87
N ALA A 62 -7.24 -12.41 -5.59
CA ALA A 62 -8.27 -12.21 -4.58
C ALA A 62 -8.59 -10.71 -4.41
N ALA A 63 -7.56 -9.86 -4.31
CA ALA A 63 -7.74 -8.41 -4.27
C ALA A 63 -8.47 -7.87 -5.52
N LYS A 64 -8.02 -8.27 -6.71
CA LYS A 64 -8.62 -7.85 -8.00
C LYS A 64 -10.02 -8.43 -8.26
N SER A 65 -10.48 -9.38 -7.44
CA SER A 65 -11.84 -9.93 -7.57
C SER A 65 -12.93 -8.99 -7.03
N VAL A 66 -12.53 -7.97 -6.27
CA VAL A 66 -13.44 -6.95 -5.76
C VAL A 66 -13.66 -5.89 -6.85
N ASP A 67 -14.91 -5.69 -7.29
CA ASP A 67 -15.24 -4.63 -8.24
C ASP A 67 -14.89 -3.26 -7.63
N GLY A 68 -14.10 -2.47 -8.35
CA GLY A 68 -13.55 -1.20 -7.87
C GLY A 68 -12.04 -1.25 -7.61
N VAL A 69 -11.42 -2.44 -7.53
CA VAL A 69 -9.95 -2.54 -7.49
C VAL A 69 -9.37 -2.39 -8.90
N ALA A 70 -8.54 -1.37 -9.10
CA ALA A 70 -7.87 -1.10 -10.37
C ALA A 70 -6.51 -1.82 -10.47
N SER A 71 -5.75 -1.86 -9.38
CA SER A 71 -4.48 -2.59 -9.33
C SER A 71 -4.25 -3.24 -7.96
N ALA A 72 -3.48 -4.32 -7.98
CA ALA A 72 -3.03 -5.02 -6.78
C ALA A 72 -1.69 -5.68 -7.08
N ILE A 73 -0.64 -5.31 -6.34
CA ILE A 73 0.73 -5.80 -6.50
C ILE A 73 1.24 -6.22 -5.12
N TRP A 74 1.47 -7.52 -4.93
CA TRP A 74 2.02 -8.05 -3.68
C TRP A 74 3.53 -8.27 -3.80
N ASP A 75 4.26 -7.77 -2.80
CA ASP A 75 5.70 -7.92 -2.68
C ASP A 75 6.03 -9.13 -1.80
N VAL A 76 6.68 -10.13 -2.41
CA VAL A 76 7.03 -11.39 -1.74
C VAL A 76 8.04 -11.20 -0.60
N LYS A 77 8.93 -10.21 -0.69
CA LYS A 77 9.96 -9.96 0.33
C LYS A 77 9.39 -9.17 1.48
N LYS A 78 8.59 -8.14 1.19
CA LYS A 78 7.97 -7.28 2.18
C LYS A 78 6.75 -7.91 2.86
N LYS A 79 6.10 -8.87 2.20
CA LYS A 79 4.83 -9.46 2.66
C LYS A 79 3.74 -8.39 2.79
N SER A 80 3.70 -7.48 1.82
CA SER A 80 2.74 -6.39 1.75
C SER A 80 2.18 -6.25 0.34
N ILE A 81 0.93 -5.82 0.24
CA ILE A 81 0.25 -5.53 -1.02
C ILE A 81 0.10 -4.03 -1.16
N ASN A 82 0.36 -3.51 -2.35
CA ASN A 82 -0.04 -2.17 -2.77
C ASN A 82 -1.26 -2.31 -3.68
N VAL A 83 -2.33 -1.60 -3.36
CA VAL A 83 -3.59 -1.62 -4.11
C VAL A 83 -3.99 -0.20 -4.51
N SER A 84 -4.59 -0.07 -5.69
CA SER A 84 -5.32 1.13 -6.09
C SER A 84 -6.79 0.77 -6.35
N TYR A 85 -7.71 1.58 -5.85
CA TYR A 85 -9.14 1.32 -5.91
C TYR A 85 -9.99 2.60 -5.94
N ASP A 86 -11.20 2.47 -6.46
CA ASP A 86 -12.21 3.52 -6.48
C ASP A 86 -12.89 3.60 -5.10
N GLU A 87 -12.54 4.60 -4.30
CA GLU A 87 -13.06 4.79 -2.94
C GLU A 87 -14.55 5.16 -2.90
N HIS A 88 -15.12 5.60 -4.03
CA HIS A 88 -16.55 5.84 -4.14
C HIS A 88 -17.35 4.55 -4.36
N LYS A 89 -16.69 3.46 -4.77
CA LYS A 89 -17.30 2.14 -4.95
C LYS A 89 -17.10 1.23 -3.75
N ILE A 90 -15.88 1.16 -3.23
CA ILE A 90 -15.47 0.22 -2.19
C ILE A 90 -14.57 0.89 -1.17
N ASN A 91 -14.34 0.21 -0.04
CA ASN A 91 -13.35 0.59 0.94
C ASN A 91 -12.30 -0.53 1.13
N GLU A 92 -11.16 -0.18 1.73
CA GLU A 92 -10.04 -1.09 1.98
C GLU A 92 -10.45 -2.39 2.72
N LYS A 93 -11.43 -2.32 3.62
CA LYS A 93 -11.91 -3.48 4.40
C LYS A 93 -12.50 -4.57 3.51
N GLU A 94 -13.09 -4.23 2.38
CA GLU A 94 -13.60 -5.22 1.43
C GLU A 94 -12.47 -5.99 0.76
N ILE A 95 -11.36 -5.31 0.44
CA ILE A 95 -10.15 -5.92 -0.11
C ILE A 95 -9.53 -6.87 0.91
N HIS A 96 -9.44 -6.47 2.18
CA HIS A 96 -8.98 -7.35 3.26
C HIS A 96 -9.83 -8.61 3.39
N LYS A 97 -11.17 -8.47 3.35
CA LYS A 97 -12.09 -9.61 3.42
C LYS A 97 -11.92 -10.56 2.23
N ALA A 98 -11.73 -10.03 1.02
CA ALA A 98 -11.53 -10.86 -0.17
C ALA A 98 -10.24 -11.68 -0.09
N ILE A 99 -9.14 -11.06 0.35
CA ILE A 99 -7.86 -11.74 0.57
C ILE A 99 -7.99 -12.78 1.69
N ALA A 100 -8.67 -12.45 2.79
CA ALA A 100 -8.96 -13.38 3.87
C ALA A 100 -9.81 -14.56 3.42
N ALA A 101 -10.83 -14.34 2.59
CA ALA A 101 -11.66 -15.41 2.03
C ALA A 101 -10.85 -16.36 1.13
N ALA A 102 -9.74 -15.90 0.53
CA ALA A 102 -8.79 -16.74 -0.19
C ALA A 102 -7.82 -17.50 0.73
N GLY A 103 -7.95 -17.35 2.05
CA GLY A 103 -7.14 -18.06 3.05
C GLY A 103 -5.89 -17.31 3.51
N TYR A 104 -5.72 -16.03 3.17
CA TYR A 104 -4.53 -15.26 3.54
C TYR A 104 -4.84 -14.21 4.61
N ASP A 105 -4.06 -14.21 5.69
CA ASP A 105 -4.10 -13.20 6.74
C ASP A 105 -3.64 -11.86 6.17
N THR A 106 -4.37 -10.80 6.53
CA THR A 106 -3.99 -9.41 6.35
C THR A 106 -3.79 -8.74 7.70
N ASP A 107 -3.37 -7.47 7.69
CA ASP A 107 -3.31 -6.66 8.92
C ASP A 107 -4.65 -6.55 9.65
N GLN A 108 -5.77 -6.59 8.92
CA GLN A 108 -7.11 -6.34 9.47
C GLN A 108 -8.05 -7.55 9.46
N ALA A 109 -7.68 -8.66 8.80
CA ALA A 109 -8.52 -9.83 8.66
C ALA A 109 -7.71 -11.13 8.72
N LYS A 110 -8.22 -12.12 9.45
CA LYS A 110 -7.66 -13.48 9.45
C LYS A 110 -8.19 -14.28 8.28
N GLY A 111 -7.31 -15.04 7.65
CA GLY A 111 -7.65 -15.95 6.56
C GLY A 111 -8.71 -16.95 6.98
N ASP A 112 -9.65 -17.23 6.08
CA ASP A 112 -10.64 -18.27 6.29
C ASP A 112 -9.93 -19.62 6.47
N LYS A 113 -10.32 -20.33 7.53
CA LYS A 113 -9.63 -21.56 7.93
C LYS A 113 -9.80 -22.68 6.93
N ALA A 114 -10.95 -22.76 6.25
CA ALA A 114 -11.22 -23.80 5.26
C ALA A 114 -10.49 -23.50 3.95
N ALA A 115 -10.50 -22.24 3.50
CA ALA A 115 -9.74 -21.78 2.34
C ALA A 115 -8.23 -22.02 2.56
N TYR A 116 -7.69 -21.60 3.71
CA TYR A 116 -6.29 -21.80 4.06
C TYR A 116 -5.86 -23.28 4.03
N LYS A 117 -6.67 -24.17 4.62
CA LYS A 117 -6.41 -25.63 4.58
C LYS A 117 -6.46 -26.22 3.17
N SER A 118 -7.20 -25.59 2.27
CA SER A 118 -7.33 -26.00 0.86
C SER A 118 -6.23 -25.44 -0.03
N LEU A 119 -5.42 -24.49 0.47
CA LEU A 119 -4.25 -23.99 -0.26
C LEU A 119 -3.21 -25.11 -0.46
N PRO A 120 -2.42 -25.05 -1.55
CA PRO A 120 -1.26 -25.90 -1.71
C PRO A 120 -0.37 -25.85 -0.47
N LYS A 121 0.26 -26.97 -0.11
CA LYS A 121 1.04 -27.08 1.14
C LYS A 121 2.15 -26.02 1.26
N CYS A 122 2.73 -25.56 0.14
CA CYS A 122 3.72 -24.48 0.12
C CYS A 122 3.15 -23.08 0.42
N CYS A 123 1.84 -22.90 0.29
CA CYS A 123 1.13 -21.66 0.57
C CYS A 123 0.59 -21.57 2.00
N GLN A 124 0.68 -22.67 2.76
CA GLN A 124 0.33 -22.72 4.18
C GLN A 124 1.50 -22.18 5.02
N TYR A 125 1.48 -20.89 5.34
CA TYR A 125 2.51 -20.16 6.08
C TYR A 125 2.38 -20.27 7.61
N GLU A 126 3.47 -20.03 8.33
CA GLU A 126 3.44 -20.01 9.80
C GLU A 126 2.80 -18.71 10.33
N GLY A 127 2.10 -18.83 11.45
CA GLY A 127 1.22 -17.78 11.99
C GLY A 127 1.94 -16.58 12.62
N ASP A 128 3.26 -16.52 12.59
CA ASP A 128 4.12 -15.51 13.20
C ASP A 128 4.94 -14.71 12.16
N GLN A 129 4.69 -14.91 10.86
CA GLN A 129 5.38 -14.15 9.82
C GLN A 129 5.19 -12.63 10.00
N VAL A 130 6.33 -11.93 10.02
CA VAL A 130 6.41 -10.46 10.07
C VAL A 130 5.97 -9.90 8.72
N MET A 131 5.03 -8.96 8.75
CA MET A 131 4.58 -8.19 7.58
C MET A 131 5.27 -6.84 7.62
N ASN A 132 6.14 -6.58 6.64
CA ASN A 132 6.92 -5.35 6.58
C ASN A 132 6.22 -4.39 5.60
N GLN A 133 5.62 -3.34 6.14
CA GLN A 133 4.98 -2.27 5.35
C GLN A 133 6.03 -1.24 4.93
#